data_AF-A0A351SNJ1-F1
#
_entry.id   AF-A0A351SNJ1-F1
#
_cell.length_a   1.000
_cell.length_b   1.000
_cell.length_c   1.000
_cell.angle_alpha   90.00
_cell.angle_beta   90.00
_cell.angle_gamma   90.00
#
_symmetry.space_group_name_H-M   'P 1'
#
loop_
_entity.id
_entity.type
_entity.pdbx_description
1 polymer ?
#
loop_
_entity_poly.entity_id
_entity_poly.type
_entity_poly.pdbx_seq_one_letter_code
_entity_poly.pdbx_strand_id
1 'polypeptide(L)'
;MKNSQLAIRAILNSVGVTVYIFLISLIMNNGDKLFGASDNNAIAPIAFLLLFIFSALVTGGLILAKPIMLYLDGQKRESLKLLFYTGASLFVLLLIFLTVLFLIK
;
A
#
# COMPACT_ATOMS: atom_id res chain seq x y z
N MET A 1 22.39 1.72 8.91
CA MET A 1 21.72 0.54 9.52
C MET A 1 22.36 -0.74 8.99
N LYS A 2 22.31 -1.87 9.69
CA LYS A 2 22.75 -3.16 9.12
C LYS A 2 21.79 -3.59 8.00
N ASN A 3 22.29 -4.16 6.90
CA ASN A 3 21.48 -4.56 5.73
C ASN A 3 20.28 -5.46 6.12
N SER A 4 20.46 -6.39 7.07
CA SER A 4 19.39 -7.26 7.57
C SER A 4 18.21 -6.48 8.20
N GLN A 5 18.48 -5.38 8.90
CA GLN A 5 17.43 -4.56 9.53
C GLN A 5 16.60 -3.78 8.51
N LEU A 6 17.20 -3.44 7.36
CA LEU A 6 16.50 -2.76 6.27
C LEU A 6 15.55 -3.72 5.56
N ALA A 7 15.99 -4.96 5.33
CA ALA A 7 15.16 -6.00 4.75
C ALA A 7 13.94 -6.30 5.63
N ILE A 8 14.13 -6.46 6.95
CA ILE A 8 13.01 -6.68 7.88
C ILE A 8 12.03 -5.51 7.86
N ARG A 9 12.51 -4.26 7.86
CA ARG A 9 11.63 -3.08 7.77
C ARG A 9 10.90 -3.00 6.43
N ALA A 10 11.57 -3.32 5.33
CA ALA A 10 10.93 -3.36 4.02
C ALA A 10 9.78 -4.38 4.00
N ILE A 11 9.99 -5.58 4.55
CA ILE A 11 8.96 -6.62 4.67
C ILE A 11 7.80 -6.11 5.54
N LEU A 12 8.08 -5.53 6.71
CA LEU A 12 7.04 -4.98 7.59
C LEU A 12 6.23 -3.89 6.90
N ASN A 13 6.88 -2.99 6.16
CA ASN A 13 6.19 -1.96 5.38
C ASN A 13 5.29 -2.58 4.31
N SER A 14 5.80 -3.56 3.55
CA SER A 14 5.02 -4.23 2.49
C SER A 14 3.84 -5.02 3.06
N VAL A 15 4.02 -5.70 4.19
CA VAL A 15 2.93 -6.40 4.89
C VAL A 15 1.90 -5.40 5.42
N GLY A 16 2.33 -4.29 6.01
CA GLY A 16 1.44 -3.22 6.47
C GLY A 16 0.60 -2.63 5.34
N VAL A 17 1.22 -2.37 4.18
CA VAL A 17 0.51 -1.94 2.96
C VAL A 17 -0.47 -3.01 2.49
N THR A 18 -0.10 -4.28 2.51
CA THR A 18 -0.98 -5.39 2.10
C THR A 18 -2.21 -5.50 2.99
N VAL A 19 -2.03 -5.42 4.32
CA VAL A 19 -3.12 -5.39 5.29
C VAL A 19 -4.03 -4.19 5.03
N TYR A 20 -3.45 -3.02 4.79
CA TYR A 20 -4.22 -1.81 4.46
C TYR A 20 -5.06 -1.99 3.17
N ILE A 21 -4.46 -2.52 2.10
CA ILE A 21 -5.17 -2.80 0.84
C ILE A 21 -6.32 -3.78 1.07
N PHE A 22 -6.13 -4.82 1.90
CA PHE A 22 -7.19 -5.76 2.23
C PHE A 22 -8.38 -5.07 2.92
N LEU A 23 -8.11 -4.18 3.89
CA LEU A 23 -9.16 -3.39 4.55
C LEU A 23 -9.93 -2.50 3.56
N ILE A 24 -9.22 -1.80 2.67
CA ILE A 24 -9.86 -0.96 1.65
C ILE A 24 -10.68 -1.81 0.67
N SER A 25 -10.17 -2.98 0.27
CA SER A 25 -10.91 -3.92 -0.57
C SER A 25 -12.20 -4.39 0.07
N LEU A 26 -12.23 -4.61 1.39
CA LEU A 26 -13.46 -4.97 2.11
C LEU A 26 -14.48 -3.83 2.10
N ILE A 27 -14.04 -2.59 2.30
CA ILE A 27 -14.91 -1.42 2.22
C ILE A 27 -15.50 -1.29 0.81
N MET A 28 -14.66 -1.38 -0.22
CA MET A 28 -15.10 -1.28 -1.61
C MET A 28 -16.07 -2.39 -2.01
N ASN A 29 -15.81 -3.64 -1.59
CA ASN A 29 -16.67 -4.77 -1.90
C ASN A 29 -18.02 -4.74 -1.16
N ASN A 30 -18.13 -3.96 -0.08
CA ASN A 30 -19.36 -3.80 0.68
C ASN A 30 -19.98 -2.40 0.51
N GLY A 31 -19.49 -1.59 -0.43
CA GLY A 31 -19.91 -0.19 -0.60
C GLY A 31 -21.41 -0.04 -0.73
N ASP A 32 -22.04 -0.81 -1.62
CA ASP A 32 -23.49 -0.75 -1.86
C ASP A 32 -24.31 -1.14 -0.62
N LYS A 33 -23.79 -2.06 0.20
CA LYS A 33 -24.44 -2.50 1.45
C LYS A 33 -24.28 -1.48 2.58
N LEU A 34 -23.12 -0.81 2.63
CA LEU A 34 -22.76 0.11 3.70
C LEU A 34 -23.36 1.51 3.49
N PHE A 35 -23.44 1.95 2.23
CA PHE A 35 -23.83 3.31 1.87
C PHE A 35 -25.14 3.39 1.08
N GLY A 36 -25.72 2.22 0.72
CA GLY A 36 -26.88 2.13 -0.15
C GLY A 36 -26.51 2.32 -1.62
N ALA A 37 -27.36 1.82 -2.52
CA ALA A 37 -27.26 2.16 -3.94
C ALA A 37 -27.51 3.66 -4.08
N SER A 38 -26.50 4.41 -4.53
CA SER A 38 -26.65 5.85 -4.73
C SER A 38 -27.39 6.12 -6.04
N ASP A 39 -28.62 6.61 -5.93
CA ASP A 39 -29.38 7.14 -7.07
C ASP A 39 -28.80 8.46 -7.60
N ASN A 40 -27.82 9.03 -6.89
CA ASN A 40 -27.25 10.33 -7.16
C ASN A 40 -25.91 10.19 -7.91
N ASN A 41 -25.94 10.40 -9.23
CA ASN A 41 -24.86 10.10 -10.18
C ASN A 41 -23.50 10.78 -9.90
N ALA A 42 -23.41 11.77 -9.01
CA ALA A 42 -22.18 12.51 -8.71
C ALA A 42 -21.50 12.16 -7.38
N ILE A 43 -22.24 11.69 -6.36
CA ILE A 43 -21.70 11.54 -5.00
C ILE A 43 -20.79 10.31 -4.88
N ALA A 44 -21.23 9.18 -5.44
CA ALA A 44 -20.46 7.94 -5.36
C ALA A 44 -19.07 8.04 -6.03
N PRO A 45 -18.92 8.65 -7.23
CA PRO A 45 -17.61 8.90 -7.82
C PRO A 45 -16.72 9.82 -6.97
N ILE A 46 -17.27 10.87 -6.34
CA ILE A 46 -16.50 11.78 -5.48
C ILE A 46 -15.98 11.03 -4.24
N ALA A 47 -16.84 10.26 -3.59
CA ALA A 47 -16.45 9.46 -2.42
C ALA A 47 -15.36 8.43 -2.77
N PHE A 48 -15.48 7.78 -3.92
CA PHE A 48 -14.44 6.87 -4.43
C PHE A 48 -13.11 7.59 -4.65
N LEU A 49 -13.12 8.76 -5.30
CA LEU A 49 -11.90 9.54 -5.55
C LEU A 49 -11.25 10.02 -4.25
N LEU A 50 -12.03 10.45 -3.26
CA LEU A 50 -11.52 10.81 -1.94
C LEU A 50 -10.87 9.63 -1.23
N LEU A 51 -11.52 8.46 -1.24
CA LEU A 51 -10.96 7.24 -0.66
C LEU A 51 -9.67 6.82 -1.38
N PHE A 52 -9.64 6.95 -2.70
CA PHE A 52 -8.45 6.65 -3.52
C PHE A 52 -7.27 7.57 -3.18
N ILE A 53 -7.48 8.88 -3.13
CA ILE A 53 -6.42 9.84 -2.77
C ILE A 53 -5.95 9.62 -1.33
N PHE A 54 -6.87 9.38 -0.40
CA PHE A 54 -6.53 9.06 0.98
C PHE A 54 -5.71 7.76 1.07
N SER A 55 -6.07 6.75 0.29
CA SER A 55 -5.29 5.50 0.18
C SER A 55 -3.89 5.72 -0.37
N ALA A 56 -3.74 6.55 -1.39
CA ALA A 56 -2.44 6.94 -1.91
C ALA A 56 -1.60 7.69 -0.86
N LEU A 57 -2.21 8.58 -0.06
CA LEU A 57 -1.55 9.28 1.03
C LEU A 57 -1.05 8.32 2.12
N VAL A 58 -1.90 7.40 2.57
CA VAL A 58 -1.54 6.40 3.61
C VAL A 58 -0.44 5.48 3.09
N THR A 59 -0.61 4.92 1.89
CA THR A 59 0.37 4.01 1.28
C THR A 59 1.70 4.71 1.02
N GLY A 60 1.65 5.94 0.50
CA GLY A 60 2.81 6.80 0.32
C GLY A 60 3.53 7.07 1.65
N GLY A 61 2.79 7.38 2.72
CA GLY A 61 3.34 7.54 4.07
C GLY A 61 4.05 6.29 4.58
N LEU A 62 3.42 5.12 4.49
CA LEU A 62 4.00 3.85 4.95
C LEU A 62 5.28 3.47 4.22
N ILE A 63 5.36 3.76 2.92
CA ILE A 63 6.51 3.40 2.08
C ILE A 63 7.60 4.47 2.14
N LEU A 64 7.25 5.76 2.04
CA LEU A 64 8.19 6.85 1.79
C LEU A 64 8.63 7.59 3.05
N ALA A 65 7.89 7.56 4.16
CA ALA A 65 8.25 8.33 5.36
C ALA A 65 9.66 8.02 5.85
N LYS A 66 10.02 6.72 5.93
CA LYS A 66 11.35 6.32 6.41
C LYS A 66 12.47 6.57 5.39
N PRO A 67 12.32 6.24 4.09
CA PRO A 67 13.28 6.64 3.07
C PRO A 67 13.53 8.15 3.01
N ILE A 68 12.48 8.97 3.12
CA ILE A 68 12.61 10.44 3.15
C ILE A 68 13.41 10.87 4.37
N MET A 69 13.08 10.37 5.57
CA MET A 69 13.84 10.67 6.79
C MET A 69 15.32 10.29 6.65
N LEU A 70 15.62 9.08 6.15
CA LEU A 70 17.00 8.65 5.90
C LEU A 70 17.73 9.50 4.86
N TYR A 71 17.02 10.00 3.86
CA TYR A 71 17.60 10.90 2.86
C TYR A 71 17.96 12.26 3.46
N LEU A 72 17.07 12.81 4.29
CA LEU A 72 17.30 14.07 5.03
C LEU A 72 18.43 13.92 6.06
N ASP A 73 18.57 12.76 6.69
CA ASP A 73 19.68 12.41 7.60
C ASP A 73 21.03 12.19 6.88
N GLY A 74 21.10 12.44 5.56
CA GLY A 74 22.30 12.27 4.75
C GLY A 74 22.63 10.81 4.36
N GLN A 75 21.83 9.83 4.80
CA GLN A 75 22.02 8.40 4.53
C GLN A 75 21.44 7.99 3.16
N LYS A 76 21.82 8.70 2.08
CA LYS A 76 21.24 8.54 0.73
C LYS A 76 21.32 7.12 0.16
N ARG A 77 22.41 6.39 0.45
CA ARG A 77 22.55 4.99 0.00
C ARG A 77 21.56 4.07 0.69
N GLU A 78 21.37 4.25 2.00
CA GLU A 78 20.46 3.42 2.78
C GLU A 78 18.99 3.75 2.51
N SER A 79 18.66 5.02 2.21
CA SER A 79 17.31 5.41 1.81
C SER A 79 16.89 4.75 0.49
N LEU A 80 17.76 4.77 -0.52
CA LEU A 80 17.51 4.12 -1.81
C LEU A 80 17.38 2.60 -1.64
N LYS A 81 18.27 1.96 -0.87
CA LYS A 81 18.18 0.52 -0.57
C LYS A 81 16.85 0.16 0.08
N LEU A 82 16.41 0.93 1.09
CA LEU A 82 15.15 0.67 1.78
C LEU A 82 13.96 0.77 0.83
N LEU A 83 13.94 1.79 -0.03
CA LEU A 83 12.89 1.99 -1.01
C LEU A 83 12.86 0.86 -2.04
N PHE A 84 14.02 0.45 -2.57
CA PHE A 84 14.15 -0.69 -3.48
C PHE A 84 13.72 -2.01 -2.83
N TYR A 85 14.14 -2.29 -1.60
CA TYR A 85 13.73 -3.49 -0.89
C TYR A 85 12.22 -3.50 -0.62
N THR A 86 11.63 -2.35 -0.28
CA THR A 86 10.18 -2.24 -0.07
C THR A 86 9.43 -2.47 -1.38
N GLY A 87 9.91 -1.90 -2.49
CA GLY A 87 9.35 -2.12 -3.83
C GLY A 87 9.47 -3.56 -4.30
N ALA A 88 10.64 -4.19 -4.13
CA ALA A 88 10.85 -5.59 -4.47
C ALA A 88 9.95 -6.52 -3.64
N SER A 89 9.81 -6.25 -2.34
CA SER A 89 8.93 -6.99 -1.44
C SER A 89 7.46 -6.85 -1.82
N LEU A 90 6.99 -5.65 -2.18
CA LEU A 90 5.65 -5.44 -2.73
C LEU A 90 5.44 -6.17 -4.05
N PHE A 91 6.44 -6.19 -4.93
CA PHE A 91 6.36 -6.90 -6.19
C PHE A 91 6.26 -8.42 -6.00
N VAL A 92 7.02 -8.98 -5.04
CA VAL A 92 6.88 -10.39 -4.66
C VAL A 92 5.48 -10.70 -4.14
N LEU A 93 4.93 -9.85 -3.26
CA LEU A 93 3.56 -10.02 -2.77
C LEU A 93 2.52 -9.93 -3.90
N LEU A 94 2.70 -9.00 -4.85
CA LEU A 94 1.87 -8.91 -6.05
C LEU A 94 1.88 -10.23 -6.84
N LEU A 95 3.05 -10.81 -7.11
CA LEU A 95 3.17 -12.09 -7.82
C LEU A 95 2.49 -13.24 -7.05
N ILE A 96 2.62 -13.27 -5.72
CA ILE A 96 1.94 -14.25 -4.87
C ILE A 96 0.42 -14.11 -5.04
N PHE A 97 -0.14 -12.90 -4.92
CA PHE A 97 -1.57 -12.67 -5.08
C PHE A 97 -2.07 -13.04 -6.47
N LEU A 98 -1.33 -12.71 -7.54
CA LEU A 98 -1.69 -13.10 -8.91
C LEU A 98 -1.67 -14.62 -9.10
N THR A 99 -0.69 -15.31 -8.53
CA THR A 99 -0.60 -16.78 -8.59
C THR A 99 -1.76 -17.42 -7.85
N VAL A 100 -2.08 -16.93 -6.64
CA VAL A 100 -3.24 -17.40 -5.86
C VAL A 100 -4.54 -17.16 -6.64
N LEU A 101 -4.71 -15.99 -7.24
CA LEU A 101 -5.88 -15.69 -8.07
C LEU A 101 -6.00 -16.63 -9.27
N PHE A 102 -4.89 -16.96 -9.92
CA PHE A 102 -4.85 -17.91 -11.04
C PHE A 102 -5.17 -19.35 -10.64
N LEU A 103 -4.84 -19.77 -9.41
CA LEU A 103 -5.14 -21.12 -8.91
C LEU A 103 -6.57 -21.30 -8.42
N ILE A 104 -7.21 -20.23 -7.93
CA ILE A 104 -8.58 -20.26 -7.39
C ILE A 104 -9.62 -20.12 -8.51
N LYS A 105 -9.26 -19.47 -9.62
CA LYS A 105 -10.13 -19.25 -10.78
C LYS A 105 -9.98 -20.36 -11.80
#